data_AF-A0A0V0QMC5-F1
#
_entry.id   AF-A0A0V0QMC5-F1
#
_cell.length_a   1.000
_cell.length_b   1.000
_cell.length_c   1.000
_cell.angle_alpha   90.00
_cell.angle_beta   90.00
_cell.angle_gamma   90.00
#
_symmetry.space_group_name_H-M   'P 1'
#
loop_
_entity.id
_entity.type
_entity.pdbx_description
1 polymer ?
#
loop_
_entity_poly.entity_id
_entity_poly.type
_entity_poly.pdbx_seq_one_letter_code
_entity_poly.pdbx_strand_id
1 'polypeptide(L)'
;MYIKIREIKDQDYPRQVIDEKTAKSYCGQVVYNKDLGLKKLVSVNGEQLDPDDIAVPCGQIAKSYFNDSFKLYYKEKNQEGEKGDKFRNQDLSKQWADIENEHFINWVRTASFSNFEKLWGKIEGSLKKEQGTFKLVVENNYDTDYFGGGKSIVLRNSSFLGGQQYIAVYLLLGLGLGLAGFGGYFLKNYREFQSAEKRINQVQQQFCED
;
A
#
# COMPACT_ATOMS: atom_id res chain seq x y z
N MET A 1 5.57 -6.39 -8.64
CA MET A 1 6.03 -6.60 -7.25
C MET A 1 4.88 -7.18 -6.47
N TYR A 2 4.93 -8.47 -6.17
CA TYR A 2 4.00 -9.08 -5.23
C TYR A 2 4.36 -8.59 -3.84
N ILE A 3 3.52 -7.73 -3.28
CA ILE A 3 3.54 -7.53 -1.84
C ILE A 3 2.99 -8.83 -1.25
N LYS A 4 3.88 -9.70 -0.77
CA LYS A 4 3.50 -10.76 0.17
C LYS A 4 3.09 -10.07 1.46
N ILE A 5 1.85 -9.61 1.49
CA ILE A 5 1.23 -9.10 2.70
C ILE A 5 1.17 -10.29 3.65
N ARG A 6 1.84 -10.11 4.80
CA ARG A 6 1.69 -10.92 6.01
C ARG A 6 0.26 -11.43 6.08
N GLU A 7 0.07 -12.72 6.33
CA GLU A 7 -1.24 -13.30 6.58
C GLU A 7 -2.01 -12.45 7.60
N ILE A 8 -2.90 -11.59 7.11
CA ILE A 8 -4.17 -11.39 7.78
C ILE A 8 -4.85 -12.73 7.54
N LYS A 9 -4.76 -13.61 8.54
CA LYS A 9 -5.60 -14.80 8.63
C LYS A 9 -7.03 -14.30 8.41
N ASP A 10 -7.63 -14.61 7.27
CA ASP A 10 -8.96 -15.22 7.07
C ASP A 10 -10.11 -14.95 8.08
N GLN A 11 -10.02 -13.95 8.95
CA GLN A 11 -10.69 -13.92 10.24
C GLN A 11 -11.29 -12.54 10.60
N ASP A 12 -11.56 -11.68 9.62
CA ASP A 12 -12.34 -10.46 9.90
C ASP A 12 -13.26 -10.00 8.76
N TYR A 13 -13.57 -10.91 7.82
CA TYR A 13 -14.81 -10.82 7.05
C TYR A 13 -15.62 -12.08 7.39
N PRO A 14 -16.77 -11.95 8.06
CA PRO A 14 -17.45 -13.10 8.64
C PRO A 14 -17.93 -14.02 7.52
N ARG A 15 -17.45 -15.27 7.55
CA ARG A 15 -17.90 -16.40 6.71
C ARG A 15 -19.31 -16.91 7.08
N GLN A 16 -19.96 -16.24 8.03
CA GLN A 16 -21.26 -16.62 8.60
C GLN A 16 -22.17 -15.41 8.65
N VAL A 17 -23.49 -15.68 8.61
CA VAL A 17 -24.54 -14.70 8.92
C VAL A 17 -24.18 -14.05 10.26
N ILE A 18 -23.73 -12.79 10.22
CA ILE A 18 -23.49 -12.03 11.43
C ILE A 18 -24.80 -11.55 12.00
N ASP A 19 -24.92 -11.63 13.32
CA ASP A 19 -26.02 -11.01 14.01
C ASP A 19 -25.94 -9.48 13.89
N GLU A 20 -27.10 -8.82 13.96
CA GLU A 20 -27.24 -7.37 13.79
C GLU A 20 -26.37 -6.58 14.79
N LYS A 21 -26.18 -7.11 16.01
CA LYS A 21 -25.37 -6.46 17.05
C LYS A 21 -23.88 -6.49 16.69
N THR A 22 -23.40 -7.62 16.18
CA THR A 22 -22.05 -7.77 15.62
C THR A 22 -21.87 -6.86 14.42
N ALA A 23 -22.80 -6.85 13.46
CA ALA A 23 -22.71 -5.98 12.28
C ALA A 23 -22.60 -4.49 12.65
N LYS A 24 -23.41 -4.01 13.60
CA LYS A 24 -23.34 -2.62 14.09
C LYS A 24 -21.99 -2.28 14.75
N SER A 25 -21.35 -3.23 15.41
CA SER A 25 -20.04 -3.02 16.04
C SER A 25 -18.92 -2.91 15.02
N TYR A 26 -18.91 -3.75 13.98
CA TYR A 26 -17.82 -3.82 13.00
C TYR A 26 -17.99 -2.84 11.84
N CYS A 27 -19.21 -2.70 11.32
CA CYS A 27 -19.50 -1.92 10.11
C CYS A 27 -19.69 -0.41 10.39
N GLY A 28 -19.81 -0.02 11.66
CA GLY A 28 -20.04 1.36 12.07
C GLY A 28 -21.36 1.90 11.54
N GLN A 29 -21.31 2.98 10.75
CA GLN A 29 -22.51 3.65 10.22
C GLN A 29 -23.08 3.03 8.93
N VAL A 30 -22.39 2.08 8.29
CA VAL A 30 -22.83 1.49 7.02
C VAL A 30 -23.09 0.01 7.27
N VAL A 31 -24.27 -0.29 7.79
CA VAL A 31 -24.63 -1.65 8.22
C VAL A 31 -25.53 -2.32 7.19
N TYR A 32 -26.50 -1.58 6.66
CA TYR A 32 -27.55 -2.08 5.76
C TYR A 32 -27.33 -1.66 4.31
N ASN A 33 -28.01 -2.34 3.38
CA ASN A 33 -27.96 -2.01 1.96
C ASN A 33 -28.41 -0.57 1.69
N LYS A 34 -29.43 -0.07 2.38
CA LYS A 34 -29.86 1.33 2.29
C LYS A 34 -28.78 2.35 2.68
N ASP A 35 -27.84 1.96 3.54
CA ASP A 35 -26.77 2.85 4.01
C ASP A 35 -25.68 3.04 2.95
N LEU A 36 -25.63 2.20 1.91
CA LEU A 36 -24.65 2.27 0.83
C LEU A 36 -24.85 3.49 -0.07
N GLY A 37 -26.08 4.02 -0.16
CA GLY A 37 -26.39 5.17 -1.02
C GLY A 37 -26.19 4.89 -2.52
N LEU A 38 -26.29 3.63 -2.95
CA LEU A 38 -26.17 3.24 -4.35
C LEU A 38 -27.40 3.70 -5.14
N LYS A 39 -27.19 4.17 -6.38
CA LYS A 39 -28.29 4.52 -7.30
C LYS A 39 -29.19 3.32 -7.63
N LYS A 40 -28.63 2.11 -7.58
CA LYS A 40 -29.34 0.84 -7.73
C LYS A 40 -28.83 -0.13 -6.66
N LEU A 41 -29.75 -0.64 -5.85
CA LEU A 41 -29.47 -1.70 -4.87
C LEU A 41 -29.64 -3.05 -5.57
N VAL A 42 -28.63 -3.40 -6.37
CA VAL A 42 -28.56 -4.67 -7.07
C VAL A 42 -27.31 -5.42 -6.66
N SER A 43 -27.42 -6.74 -6.64
CA SER A 43 -26.32 -7.63 -6.35
C SER A 43 -25.37 -7.76 -7.54
N VAL A 44 -24.23 -8.41 -7.33
CA VAL A 44 -23.25 -8.72 -8.38
C VAL A 44 -23.90 -9.52 -9.53
N ASN A 45 -24.90 -10.36 -9.23
CA ASN A 45 -25.66 -11.12 -10.23
C ASN A 45 -26.87 -10.37 -10.80
N GLY A 46 -27.10 -9.12 -10.40
CA GLY A 46 -28.20 -8.29 -10.88
C GLY A 46 -29.55 -8.52 -10.18
N GLU A 47 -29.58 -9.28 -9.10
CA GLU A 47 -30.78 -9.44 -8.27
C GLU A 47 -31.01 -8.22 -7.39
N GLN A 48 -32.27 -7.90 -7.08
CA GLN A 48 -32.58 -6.75 -6.23
C GLN A 48 -32.22 -7.07 -4.77
N LEU A 49 -31.46 -6.18 -4.14
CA LEU A 49 -31.11 -6.28 -2.73
C LEU A 49 -32.20 -5.65 -1.86
N ASP A 50 -32.53 -6.31 -0.75
CA ASP A 50 -33.43 -5.76 0.27
C ASP A 50 -32.73 -4.59 0.99
N PRO A 51 -33.32 -3.37 1.05
CA PRO A 51 -32.74 -2.23 1.74
C PRO A 51 -32.46 -2.44 3.23
N ASP A 52 -33.24 -3.29 3.91
CA ASP A 52 -33.13 -3.55 5.35
C ASP A 52 -32.22 -4.74 5.68
N ASP A 53 -31.76 -5.48 4.68
CA ASP A 53 -30.74 -6.51 4.85
C ASP A 53 -29.36 -5.91 5.12
N ILE A 54 -28.54 -6.65 5.88
CA ILE A 54 -27.14 -6.32 6.15
C ILE A 54 -26.37 -6.27 4.83
N ALA A 55 -25.66 -5.18 4.59
CA ALA A 55 -24.86 -5.00 3.39
C ALA A 55 -23.68 -5.97 3.38
N VAL A 56 -23.48 -6.64 2.25
CA VAL A 56 -22.30 -7.48 2.02
C VAL A 56 -21.56 -6.98 0.78
N PRO A 57 -20.39 -6.33 0.89
CA PRO A 57 -19.68 -5.94 2.11
C PRO A 57 -20.18 -4.68 2.83
N CYS A 58 -20.32 -4.72 4.16
CA CYS A 58 -20.66 -3.56 4.97
C CYS A 58 -19.45 -2.65 5.25
N GLY A 59 -19.72 -1.43 5.75
CA GLY A 59 -18.70 -0.52 6.25
C GLY A 59 -18.27 0.59 5.29
N GLN A 60 -17.69 1.65 5.85
CA GLN A 60 -17.31 2.86 5.10
C GLN A 60 -16.20 2.60 4.07
N ILE A 61 -15.26 1.70 4.36
CA ILE A 61 -14.17 1.34 3.44
C ILE A 61 -14.73 0.69 2.17
N ALA A 62 -15.67 -0.24 2.33
CA ALA A 62 -16.32 -0.88 1.21
C ALA A 62 -17.19 0.11 0.45
N LYS A 63 -18.06 0.88 1.14
CA LYS A 63 -18.92 1.90 0.52
C LYS A 63 -18.17 2.91 -0.34
N SER A 64 -16.96 3.30 0.06
CA SER A 64 -16.10 4.23 -0.67
C SER A 64 -15.31 3.57 -1.80
N TYR A 65 -15.72 2.40 -2.29
CA TYR A 65 -15.01 1.67 -3.32
C TYR A 65 -14.77 2.51 -4.59
N PHE A 66 -13.50 2.59 -4.98
CA PHE A 66 -13.07 3.27 -6.19
C PHE A 66 -13.54 2.54 -7.45
N ASN A 67 -14.34 3.21 -8.27
CA ASN A 67 -15.05 2.60 -9.40
C ASN A 67 -14.81 3.29 -10.76
N ASP A 68 -13.74 4.09 -10.90
CA ASP A 68 -13.28 4.50 -12.23
C ASP A 68 -12.75 3.28 -13.00
N SER A 69 -12.77 3.35 -14.32
CA SER A 69 -12.14 2.34 -15.17
C SER A 69 -11.06 2.95 -16.06
N PHE A 70 -9.97 2.21 -16.26
CA PHE A 70 -8.84 2.64 -17.08
C PHE A 70 -8.54 1.60 -18.14
N LYS A 71 -8.54 2.02 -19.41
CA LYS A 71 -8.19 1.17 -20.56
C LYS A 71 -7.01 1.79 -21.29
N LEU A 72 -5.88 1.09 -21.29
CA LEU A 72 -4.69 1.50 -22.02
C LEU A 72 -4.62 0.74 -23.34
N TYR A 73 -4.71 1.46 -24.45
CA TYR A 73 -4.51 0.92 -25.78
C TYR A 73 -3.08 1.17 -26.23
N TYR A 74 -2.37 0.08 -26.49
CA TYR A 74 -1.05 0.07 -27.12
C TYR A 74 -0.98 -1.11 -28.10
N LYS A 75 -0.20 -0.98 -29.17
CA LYS A 75 -0.03 -2.06 -30.16
C LYS A 75 1.05 -3.03 -29.67
N GLU A 76 0.69 -4.15 -29.03
CA GLU A 76 1.55 -5.35 -28.99
C GLU A 76 0.79 -6.66 -28.69
N LYS A 77 1.38 -7.80 -29.08
CA LYS A 77 0.77 -9.15 -29.16
C LYS A 77 0.33 -9.68 -27.79
N ASN A 78 -0.87 -10.26 -27.78
CA ASN A 78 -1.57 -10.92 -26.67
C ASN A 78 -0.67 -11.60 -25.63
N GLN A 79 -0.85 -11.24 -24.35
CA GLN A 79 -0.59 -12.11 -23.20
C GLN A 79 -1.66 -11.87 -22.12
N GLU A 80 -2.17 -12.97 -21.58
CA GLU A 80 -3.15 -13.04 -20.49
C GLU A 80 -2.42 -13.02 -19.13
N GLY A 81 -2.96 -12.28 -18.16
CA GLY A 81 -2.41 -12.20 -16.81
C GLY A 81 -3.04 -13.23 -15.85
N GLU A 82 -2.23 -13.75 -14.91
CA GLU A 82 -2.67 -14.70 -13.88
C GLU A 82 -3.40 -14.00 -12.71
N LYS A 83 -4.59 -14.52 -12.35
CA LYS A 83 -5.42 -14.08 -11.23
C LYS A 83 -5.06 -14.92 -9.98
N GLY A 84 -4.89 -14.29 -8.82
CA GLY A 84 -4.52 -14.98 -7.57
C GLY A 84 -5.71 -15.37 -6.67
N ASP A 85 -5.63 -16.55 -6.05
CA ASP A 85 -6.74 -17.24 -5.33
C ASP A 85 -6.91 -16.86 -3.84
N LYS A 86 -7.05 -15.57 -3.50
CA LYS A 86 -7.11 -15.16 -2.07
C LYS A 86 -8.49 -14.72 -1.56
N PHE A 87 -9.48 -14.51 -2.43
CA PHE A 87 -10.82 -14.06 -2.03
C PHE A 87 -11.84 -14.90 -2.77
N ARG A 88 -12.97 -15.22 -2.11
CA ARG A 88 -14.03 -16.05 -2.69
C ARG A 88 -15.41 -15.45 -2.44
N ASN A 89 -16.18 -15.28 -3.51
CA ASN A 89 -17.58 -14.92 -3.48
C ASN A 89 -18.35 -16.05 -2.79
N GLN A 90 -19.34 -15.71 -1.97
CA GLN A 90 -20.10 -16.70 -1.21
C GLN A 90 -21.50 -16.83 -1.79
N ASP A 91 -22.25 -15.74 -1.74
CA ASP A 91 -23.59 -15.63 -2.30
C ASP A 91 -23.70 -14.35 -3.12
N LEU A 92 -23.49 -14.50 -4.43
CA LEU A 92 -23.51 -13.40 -5.39
C LEU A 92 -24.88 -12.70 -5.49
N SER A 93 -25.95 -13.33 -5.01
CA SER A 93 -27.29 -12.72 -4.97
C SER A 93 -27.44 -11.67 -3.88
N LYS A 94 -26.62 -11.72 -2.83
CA LYS A 94 -26.67 -10.82 -1.66
C LYS A 94 -25.54 -9.80 -1.63
N GLN A 95 -24.51 -10.03 -2.44
CA GLN A 95 -23.33 -9.18 -2.48
C GLN A 95 -23.55 -8.00 -3.41
N TRP A 96 -23.35 -6.76 -2.95
CA TRP A 96 -23.43 -5.58 -3.80
C TRP A 96 -22.11 -5.27 -4.52
N ALA A 97 -20.99 -5.81 -4.03
CA ALA A 97 -19.67 -5.71 -4.64
C ALA A 97 -19.05 -7.09 -4.82
N ASP A 98 -18.35 -7.28 -5.94
CA ASP A 98 -17.58 -8.49 -6.20
C ASP A 98 -16.31 -8.49 -5.33
N ILE A 99 -16.32 -9.31 -4.27
CA ILE A 99 -15.22 -9.39 -3.32
C ILE A 99 -14.02 -10.20 -3.84
N GLU A 100 -14.20 -10.93 -4.94
CA GLU A 100 -13.11 -11.60 -5.68
C GLU A 100 -12.40 -10.65 -6.65
N ASN A 101 -12.96 -9.46 -6.88
CA ASN A 101 -12.37 -8.48 -7.78
C ASN A 101 -11.04 -7.97 -7.19
N GLU A 102 -9.96 -8.10 -7.95
CA GLU A 102 -8.62 -7.69 -7.50
C GLU A 102 -8.51 -6.19 -7.17
N HIS A 103 -9.26 -5.34 -7.88
CA HIS A 103 -9.31 -3.91 -7.60
C HIS A 103 -10.08 -3.63 -6.30
N PHE A 104 -11.17 -4.36 -6.04
CA PHE A 104 -11.89 -4.29 -4.76
C PHE A 104 -11.00 -4.72 -3.59
N ILE A 105 -10.33 -5.85 -3.73
CA ILE A 105 -9.36 -6.38 -2.76
C ILE A 105 -8.24 -5.37 -2.50
N ASN A 106 -7.70 -4.76 -3.55
CA ASN A 106 -6.64 -3.77 -3.42
C ASN A 106 -7.15 -2.49 -2.75
N TRP A 107 -8.41 -2.12 -2.97
CA TRP A 107 -9.05 -0.98 -2.33
C TRP A 107 -9.22 -1.17 -0.82
N VAL A 108 -9.84 -2.28 -0.40
CA VAL A 108 -10.15 -2.53 1.02
C VAL A 108 -8.91 -2.66 1.91
N ARG A 109 -7.73 -2.87 1.32
CA ARG A 109 -6.44 -2.77 2.04
C ARG A 109 -6.13 -1.32 2.37
N THR A 110 -6.54 -0.82 3.53
CA THR A 110 -6.35 0.58 3.89
C THR A 110 -4.90 1.06 3.75
N ALA A 111 -4.72 2.25 3.19
CA ALA A 111 -3.41 2.91 3.14
C ALA A 111 -3.16 3.66 4.45
N SER A 112 -1.89 3.76 4.86
CA SER A 112 -1.50 4.46 6.08
C SER A 112 -1.51 5.99 5.95
N PHE A 113 -1.54 6.51 4.72
CA PHE A 113 -1.45 7.94 4.42
C PHE A 113 -2.66 8.40 3.59
N SER A 114 -2.99 9.70 3.66
CA SER A 114 -4.09 10.31 2.89
C SER A 114 -3.79 10.39 1.39
N ASN A 115 -2.53 10.64 1.02
CA ASN A 115 -2.05 10.52 -0.35
C ASN A 115 -1.48 9.11 -0.53
N PHE A 116 -2.17 8.28 -1.30
CA PHE A 116 -1.79 6.89 -1.50
C PHE A 116 -1.95 6.46 -2.95
N GLU A 117 -1.18 5.44 -3.35
CA GLU A 117 -1.25 4.83 -4.67
C GLU A 117 -1.81 3.41 -4.54
N LYS A 118 -2.68 3.05 -5.48
CA LYS A 118 -3.25 1.70 -5.60
C LYS A 118 -2.88 1.15 -6.96
N LEU A 119 -2.32 -0.07 -6.97
CA LEU A 119 -2.08 -0.78 -8.22
C LEU A 119 -3.41 -1.05 -8.95
N TRP A 120 -3.57 -0.47 -10.14
CA TRP A 120 -4.68 -0.81 -11.02
C TRP A 120 -4.33 -1.98 -11.94
N GLY A 121 -3.14 -1.99 -12.52
CA GLY A 121 -2.73 -3.06 -13.41
C GLY A 121 -1.22 -3.07 -13.60
N LYS A 122 -0.73 -4.18 -14.13
CA LYS A 122 0.67 -4.37 -14.49
C LYS A 122 0.74 -4.66 -15.98
N ILE A 123 1.66 -3.99 -16.66
CA ILE A 123 2.00 -4.30 -18.04
C ILE A 123 3.16 -5.28 -17.98
N GLU A 124 2.97 -6.46 -18.56
CA GLU A 124 4.01 -7.47 -18.61
C GLU A 124 4.95 -7.17 -19.78
N GLY A 125 6.26 -7.26 -19.53
CA GLY A 125 7.28 -6.89 -20.51
C GLY A 125 7.79 -5.45 -20.37
N SER A 126 8.69 -5.08 -21.27
CA SER A 126 9.26 -3.73 -21.31
C SER A 126 8.51 -2.89 -22.33
N LEU A 127 7.80 -1.87 -21.86
CA LEU A 127 7.34 -0.79 -22.72
C LEU A 127 8.56 -0.03 -23.24
N LYS A 128 9.01 -0.33 -24.45
CA LYS A 128 10.10 0.43 -25.07
C LYS A 128 9.52 1.76 -25.52
N LYS A 129 10.20 2.85 -25.18
CA LYS A 129 9.83 4.23 -25.57
C LYS A 129 9.65 4.40 -27.09
N GLU A 130 10.22 3.48 -27.86
CA GLU A 130 10.18 3.35 -29.31
C GLU A 130 8.82 2.84 -29.86
N GLN A 131 7.94 2.28 -29.01
CA GLN A 131 6.68 1.62 -29.41
C GLN A 131 5.51 2.58 -29.74
N GLY A 132 5.74 3.90 -29.69
CA GLY A 132 4.81 4.92 -30.19
C GLY A 132 3.91 5.57 -29.12
N THR A 133 2.78 6.14 -29.56
CA THR A 133 1.84 6.88 -28.72
C THR A 133 0.86 5.95 -28.01
N PHE A 134 0.75 6.09 -26.69
CA PHE A 134 -0.22 5.37 -25.86
C PHE A 134 -1.53 6.14 -25.78
N LYS A 135 -2.66 5.45 -25.92
CA LYS A 135 -3.99 6.04 -25.69
C LYS A 135 -4.57 5.48 -24.41
N LEU A 136 -4.75 6.34 -23.40
CA LEU A 136 -5.43 6.00 -22.17
C LEU A 136 -6.86 6.53 -22.23
N VAL A 137 -7.82 5.63 -22.04
CA VAL A 137 -9.25 5.96 -21.91
C VAL A 137 -9.63 5.79 -20.46
N VAL A 138 -10.26 6.82 -19.90
CA VAL A 138 -10.67 6.88 -18.49
C VAL A 138 -12.19 7.04 -18.44
N GLU A 139 -12.86 6.14 -17.74
CA GLU A 139 -14.26 6.29 -17.35
C GLU A 139 -14.29 6.82 -15.91
N ASN A 140 -14.61 8.10 -15.76
CA ASN A 140 -14.54 8.84 -14.50
C ASN A 140 -15.90 8.77 -13.76
N ASN A 141 -16.07 7.77 -12.89
CA ASN A 141 -17.30 7.50 -12.15
C ASN A 141 -17.21 7.91 -10.66
N TYR A 142 -16.00 8.06 -10.13
CA TYR A 142 -15.72 8.29 -8.71
C TYR A 142 -15.59 9.77 -8.41
N ASP A 143 -16.66 10.41 -7.94
CA ASP A 143 -16.64 11.84 -7.64
C ASP A 143 -15.77 12.16 -6.40
N THR A 144 -14.82 13.08 -6.56
CA THR A 144 -13.91 13.51 -5.48
C THR A 144 -14.19 14.93 -4.97
N ASP A 145 -15.15 15.63 -5.58
CA ASP A 145 -15.41 17.06 -5.30
C ASP A 145 -15.93 17.27 -3.87
N TYR A 146 -16.77 16.35 -3.38
CA TYR A 146 -17.35 16.43 -2.03
C TYR A 146 -16.30 16.45 -0.90
N PHE A 147 -15.12 15.86 -1.13
CA PHE A 147 -14.04 15.83 -0.14
C PHE A 147 -12.78 16.58 -0.58
N GLY A 148 -12.85 17.34 -1.69
CA GLY A 148 -11.74 18.14 -2.21
C GLY A 148 -10.52 17.31 -2.62
N GLY A 149 -10.72 16.05 -3.03
CA GLY A 149 -9.63 15.15 -3.41
C GLY A 149 -9.19 15.31 -4.88
N GLY A 150 -7.92 15.00 -5.16
CA GLY A 150 -7.40 14.91 -6.52
C GLY A 150 -7.12 13.46 -6.92
N LYS A 151 -7.33 13.13 -8.20
CA LYS A 151 -7.02 11.82 -8.78
C LYS A 151 -5.96 11.96 -9.85
N SER A 152 -4.99 11.04 -9.86
CA SER A 152 -3.96 10.99 -10.90
C SER A 152 -3.62 9.55 -11.23
N ILE A 153 -3.15 9.34 -12.47
CA ILE A 153 -2.70 8.04 -12.96
C ILE A 153 -1.20 8.11 -13.11
N VAL A 154 -0.50 7.18 -12.48
CA VAL A 154 0.97 7.15 -12.48
C VAL A 154 1.44 5.82 -13.05
N LEU A 155 2.27 5.89 -14.08
CA LEU A 155 2.98 4.74 -14.62
C LEU A 155 4.35 4.66 -13.95
N ARG A 156 4.64 3.52 -13.30
CA ARG A 156 5.91 3.27 -12.62
C ARG A 156 6.55 1.99 -13.14
N ASN A 157 7.85 2.06 -13.40
CA ASN A 157 8.66 0.87 -13.63
C ASN A 157 8.90 0.15 -12.31
N SER A 158 8.86 -1.18 -12.33
CA SER A 158 9.25 -1.99 -11.18
C SER A 158 10.76 -2.24 -11.18
N SER A 159 11.45 -1.82 -10.13
CA SER A 159 12.85 -2.20 -9.88
C SER A 159 12.92 -3.31 -8.83
N PHE A 160 14.07 -3.99 -8.73
CA PHE A 160 14.30 -5.08 -7.77
C PHE A 160 14.00 -4.69 -6.31
N LEU A 161 14.32 -3.45 -5.93
CA LEU A 161 14.07 -2.90 -4.58
C LEU A 161 12.66 -2.27 -4.42
N GLY A 162 11.79 -2.40 -5.43
CA GLY A 162 10.49 -1.75 -5.49
C GLY A 162 10.53 -0.39 -6.18
N GLY A 163 9.65 0.53 -5.76
CA GLY A 163 9.62 1.91 -6.25
C GLY A 163 10.89 2.71 -5.93
N GLN A 164 10.91 3.99 -6.25
CA GLN A 164 12.07 4.84 -5.95
C GLN A 164 12.21 5.06 -4.43
N GLN A 165 13.23 4.46 -3.81
CA GLN A 165 13.49 4.48 -2.36
C GLN A 165 14.54 5.52 -1.97
N TYR A 166 14.40 6.77 -2.43
CA TYR A 166 15.41 7.82 -2.16
C TYR A 166 15.63 8.08 -0.67
N ILE A 167 14.57 8.02 0.13
CA ILE A 167 14.64 8.25 1.59
C ILE A 167 15.57 7.23 2.25
N ALA A 168 15.46 5.95 1.89
CA ALA A 168 16.32 4.91 2.46
C ALA A 168 17.81 5.16 2.14
N VAL A 169 18.11 5.60 0.92
CA VAL A 169 19.48 5.95 0.51
C VAL A 169 20.00 7.15 1.33
N TYR A 170 19.21 8.21 1.48
CA TYR A 170 19.60 9.38 2.27
C TYR A 170 19.81 9.04 3.75
N LEU A 171 18.97 8.17 4.33
CA LEU A 171 19.14 7.72 5.70
C LEU A 171 20.44 6.93 5.91
N LEU A 172 20.76 6.01 4.99
CA LEU A 172 22.01 5.24 5.06
C LEU A 172 23.25 6.13 4.91
N LEU A 173 23.21 7.11 4.00
CA LEU A 173 24.29 8.08 3.84
C LEU A 173 24.47 8.96 5.08
N GLY A 174 23.36 9.46 5.63
CA GLY A 174 23.39 10.25 6.87
C GLY A 174 23.94 9.47 8.06
N LEU A 175 23.51 8.22 8.23
CA LEU A 175 24.00 7.35 9.29
C LEU A 175 25.49 7.04 9.12
N GLY A 176 25.93 6.77 7.88
CA GLY A 176 27.34 6.52 7.57
C GLY A 176 28.24 7.71 7.88
N LEU A 177 27.84 8.92 7.48
CA LEU A 177 28.57 10.15 7.80
C LEU A 177 28.59 10.43 9.31
N GLY A 178 27.48 10.16 10.01
CA GLY A 178 27.40 10.29 11.46
C GLY A 178 28.37 9.36 12.19
N LEU A 179 28.41 8.08 11.80
CA LEU A 179 29.33 7.09 12.37
C LEU A 179 30.80 7.42 12.07
N ALA A 180 31.12 7.88 10.86
CA ALA A 180 32.47 8.30 10.50
C ALA A 180 32.92 9.53 11.31
N GLY A 181 32.03 10.51 11.50
CA GLY A 181 32.29 11.68 12.33
C GLY A 181 32.53 11.30 13.79
N PHE A 182 31.67 10.46 14.37
CA PHE A 182 31.81 9.98 15.74
C PHE A 182 33.08 9.13 15.93
N GLY A 183 33.36 8.22 14.99
CA GLY A 183 34.57 7.41 14.98
C GLY A 183 35.84 8.28 14.87
N GLY A 184 35.83 9.30 14.01
CA GLY A 184 36.94 10.24 13.87
C GLY A 184 37.19 11.06 15.14
N TYR A 185 36.12 11.56 15.79
CA TYR A 185 36.21 12.25 17.07
C TYR A 185 36.79 11.34 18.16
N PHE A 186 36.27 10.11 18.29
CA PHE A 186 36.74 9.14 19.26
C PHE A 186 38.21 8.75 19.04
N LEU A 187 38.62 8.52 17.79
CA LEU A 187 40.02 8.24 17.44
C LEU A 187 40.95 9.40 17.75
N LYS A 188 40.51 10.65 17.55
CA LYS A 188 41.29 11.84 17.92
C LYS A 188 41.52 11.88 19.43
N ASN A 189 40.46 11.78 20.24
CA ASN A 189 40.57 11.77 21.71
C ASN A 189 41.42 10.59 22.19
N TYR A 190 41.27 9.41 21.59
CA TYR A 190 42.06 8.24 21.94
C TYR A 190 43.57 8.45 21.66
N ARG A 191 43.92 9.09 20.53
CA ARG A 191 45.31 9.44 20.20
C ARG A 191 45.88 10.49 21.17
N GLU A 192 45.10 11.49 21.54
CA GLU A 192 45.50 12.51 22.52
C GLU A 192 45.77 11.87 23.90
N PHE A 193 44.89 10.97 24.35
CA PHE A 193 45.07 10.20 25.59
C PHE A 193 46.35 9.34 25.56
N GLN A 194 46.57 8.58 24.49
CA GLN A 194 47.78 7.77 24.30
C GLN A 194 49.06 8.61 24.29
N SER A 195 49.02 9.80 23.69
CA SER A 195 50.18 10.70 23.69
C SER A 195 50.46 11.30 25.07
N ALA A 196 49.43 11.50 25.90
CA ALA A 196 49.59 11.94 27.29
C ALA A 196 50.19 10.83 28.16
N GLU A 197 49.72 9.59 28.00
CA GLU A 197 50.23 8.42 28.73
C GLU A 197 51.72 8.18 28.46
N LYS A 198 52.16 8.28 27.19
CA LYS A 198 53.59 8.18 26.84
C LYS A 198 54.46 9.27 27.50
N ARG A 199 53.96 10.51 27.57
CA ARG A 199 54.67 11.62 28.23
C ARG A 199 54.81 11.37 29.73
N ILE A 200 53.77 10.85 30.38
CA ILE A 200 53.81 10.49 31.80
C ILE A 200 54.83 9.38 32.06
N ASN A 201 54.80 8.31 31.28
CA ASN A 201 55.73 7.17 31.44
C ASN A 201 57.20 7.59 31.23
N GLN A 202 57.48 8.50 30.28
CA GLN A 202 58.83 9.05 30.09
C GLN A 202 59.32 9.84 31.31
N VAL A 203 58.49 10.73 31.86
CA VAL A 203 58.86 11.52 33.06
C VAL A 203 59.08 10.60 34.25
N GLN A 204 58.25 9.56 34.40
CA GLN A 204 58.36 8.61 35.50
C GLN A 204 59.62 7.74 35.41
N GLN A 205 60.05 7.33 34.21
CA GLN A 205 61.35 6.68 34.01
C GLN A 205 62.53 7.59 34.37
N GLN A 206 62.47 8.86 33.98
CA GLN A 206 63.54 9.81 34.25
C GLN A 206 63.72 10.11 35.75
N PHE A 207 62.64 10.04 36.54
CA PHE A 207 62.69 10.18 38.00
C PHE A 207 63.16 8.92 38.75
N CYS A 208 63.24 7.75 38.11
CA CYS A 208 63.69 6.51 38.74
C CYS A 208 65.19 6.23 38.52
N GLU A 209 65.88 6.99 37.66
CA GLU A 209 67.32 6.85 37.38
C GLU A 209 68.20 7.85 38.16
N ASP A 210 67.62 8.83 38.86
CA ASP A 210 68.28 9.76 39.79
C ASP A 210 68.13 9.30 41.27
#